data_AF-A0A8T1TLN5-F1
#
_entry.id   AF-A0A8T1TLN5-F1
#
_cell.length_a   1.000
_cell.length_b   1.000
_cell.length_c   1.000
_cell.angle_alpha   90.00
_cell.angle_beta   90.00
_cell.angle_gamma   90.00
#
_symmetry.space_group_name_H-M   'P 1'
#
loop_
_entity.id
_entity.type
_entity.pdbx_description
1 polymer ?
#
loop_
_entity_poly.entity_id
_entity_poly.type
_entity_poly.pdbx_seq_one_letter_code
_entity_poly.pdbx_strand_id
1 'polypeptide(L)'
;MFSAFSEATTIKSLTLSAVRGDHGICNDPAYWMWLAYAFWSKTSRSSVQTLNITRINLTEAHVSAVTHVLANNYPTAQNGANHAPSAFGYVDIAKGTELRPVGLGSDSDITLVFQRDCELRAYYDDWSMDGTAEVVVPGYGCCKVTISEEVTKFVRDSPLLQTVVSRGGIRSLSLTLTDLESDQLVLRLFNLIGRKLQTLSLFFRCVVDRQVSLDLNAMASACPELKELRLHDWNVTMQNGTEALRVWGVKKLSISGGQMVDGLEECLQNPDYRMSRELVELKVSPNRIFRHHRLIIFEPEYVTSLMQHNKEFLPVAKKKLPQSSR
;
A
#
# COMPACT_ATOMS: atom_id res chain seq x y z
N MET A 1 11.58 13.32 -5.60
CA MET A 1 10.50 12.81 -6.48
C MET A 1 9.21 12.52 -5.71
N PHE A 2 9.17 11.58 -4.77
CA PHE A 2 7.94 11.22 -4.04
C PHE A 2 7.30 12.37 -3.25
N SER A 3 8.11 13.28 -2.72
CA SER A 3 7.62 14.53 -2.13
C SER A 3 6.74 15.36 -3.08
N ALA A 4 6.94 15.28 -4.41
CA ALA A 4 6.05 15.95 -5.36
C ALA A 4 4.66 15.31 -5.38
N PHE A 5 4.59 13.99 -5.23
CA PHE A 5 3.34 13.24 -5.32
C PHE A 5 2.42 13.45 -4.13
N SER A 6 2.94 13.86 -2.97
CA SER A 6 2.11 14.21 -1.81
C SER A 6 1.19 15.40 -2.08
N GLU A 7 1.52 16.25 -3.04
CA GLU A 7 0.75 17.44 -3.43
C GLU A 7 0.22 17.35 -4.88
N ALA A 8 0.38 16.20 -5.55
CA ALA A 8 -0.07 16.04 -6.93
C ALA A 8 -1.61 15.97 -6.98
N THR A 9 -2.25 16.98 -7.58
CA THR A 9 -3.72 17.10 -7.64
C THR A 9 -4.35 16.71 -8.98
N THR A 10 -3.52 16.49 -10.00
CA THR A 10 -3.97 16.19 -11.38
C THR A 10 -3.75 14.75 -11.81
N ILE A 11 -2.94 13.99 -11.06
CA ILE A 11 -2.57 12.61 -11.39
C ILE A 11 -3.59 11.67 -10.76
N LYS A 12 -4.31 10.89 -11.58
CA LYS A 12 -5.27 9.88 -11.09
C LYS A 12 -4.67 8.47 -10.99
N SER A 13 -3.72 8.15 -11.87
CA SER A 13 -3.10 6.83 -11.97
C SER A 13 -1.60 6.97 -12.09
N LEU A 14 -0.86 6.17 -11.30
CA LEU A 14 0.60 6.17 -11.26
C LEU A 14 1.13 4.74 -11.36
N THR A 15 2.12 4.53 -12.22
CA THR A 15 2.86 3.27 -12.32
C THR A 15 4.31 3.52 -11.94
N LEU A 16 4.78 2.79 -10.94
CA LEU A 16 6.15 2.79 -10.45
C LEU A 16 6.77 1.42 -10.78
N SER A 17 7.70 1.40 -11.73
CA SER A 17 8.38 0.18 -12.14
C SER A 17 9.87 0.28 -11.82
N ALA A 18 10.39 -0.66 -11.05
CA ALA A 18 11.84 -0.83 -10.95
C ALA A 18 12.40 -1.26 -12.32
N VAL A 19 13.43 -0.57 -12.81
CA VAL A 19 14.11 -0.92 -14.07
C VAL A 19 14.87 -2.25 -13.88
N ARG A 20 14.96 -3.06 -14.93
CA ARG A 20 15.63 -4.37 -14.86
C ARG A 20 17.12 -4.13 -14.62
N GLY A 21 17.67 -4.63 -13.51
CA GLY A 21 19.08 -4.40 -13.10
C GLY A 21 19.25 -3.37 -11.98
N ASP A 22 18.18 -2.67 -11.59
CA ASP A 22 18.18 -1.76 -10.45
C ASP A 22 17.88 -2.56 -9.17
N HIS A 23 18.94 -3.12 -8.56
CA HIS A 23 18.82 -4.08 -7.46
C HIS A 23 18.47 -3.46 -6.09
N GLY A 24 18.36 -2.13 -5.98
CA GLY A 24 18.40 -1.46 -4.67
C GLY A 24 17.22 -0.55 -4.33
N ILE A 25 16.76 0.31 -5.24
CA ILE A 25 15.95 1.47 -4.83
C ILE A 25 14.58 1.08 -4.27
N CYS A 26 13.89 0.11 -4.87
CA CYS A 26 12.58 -0.34 -4.37
C CYS A 26 12.69 -1.25 -3.12
N ASN A 27 13.91 -1.66 -2.78
CA ASN A 27 14.24 -2.47 -1.61
C ASN A 27 14.83 -1.63 -0.47
N ASP A 28 14.95 -0.32 -0.66
CA ASP A 28 15.34 0.60 0.41
C ASP A 28 14.10 0.94 1.25
N PRO A 29 14.11 0.73 2.58
CA PRO A 29 13.04 1.20 3.45
C PRO A 29 12.69 2.68 3.25
N ALA A 30 13.66 3.54 2.93
CA ALA A 30 13.40 4.96 2.65
C ALA A 30 12.44 5.17 1.47
N TYR A 31 12.49 4.30 0.46
CA TYR A 31 11.53 4.32 -0.64
C TYR A 31 10.10 4.11 -0.14
N TRP A 32 9.91 3.10 0.73
CA TRP A 32 8.61 2.81 1.34
C TRP A 32 8.14 3.92 2.29
N MET A 33 9.05 4.58 3.00
CA MET A 33 8.71 5.74 3.82
C MET A 33 8.14 6.89 2.97
N TRP A 34 8.84 7.24 1.90
CA TRP A 34 8.38 8.28 0.98
C TRP A 34 7.08 7.92 0.27
N LEU A 35 6.90 6.65 -0.10
CA LEU A 35 5.68 6.15 -0.71
C LEU A 35 4.49 6.23 0.28
N ALA A 36 4.71 5.76 1.51
CA ALA A 36 3.76 5.86 2.63
C ALA A 36 3.33 7.32 2.84
N TYR A 37 4.31 8.23 2.89
CA TYR A 37 4.07 9.65 3.09
C TYR A 37 3.26 10.26 1.93
N ALA A 38 3.62 9.93 0.69
CA ALA A 38 2.99 10.51 -0.48
C ALA A 38 1.54 10.09 -0.68
N PHE A 39 1.16 8.84 -0.34
CA PHE A 39 -0.14 8.29 -0.73
C PHE A 39 -1.06 7.87 0.42
N TRP A 40 -0.53 7.68 1.63
CA TRP A 40 -1.30 7.15 2.76
C TRP A 40 -1.19 7.98 4.04
N SER A 41 -0.31 8.98 4.10
CA SER A 41 -0.27 9.91 5.25
C SER A 41 -1.53 10.77 5.34
N LYS A 42 -1.81 11.27 6.55
CA LYS A 42 -2.92 12.20 6.81
C LYS A 42 -2.73 13.54 6.11
N THR A 43 -1.48 13.91 5.83
CA THR A 43 -1.10 15.19 5.23
C THR A 43 -1.07 15.14 3.70
N SER A 44 -1.15 13.94 3.10
CA SER A 44 -1.21 13.80 1.66
C SER A 44 -2.45 14.46 1.06
N ARG A 45 -2.21 15.28 0.05
CA ARG A 45 -3.22 15.90 -0.83
C ARG A 45 -3.23 15.25 -2.22
N SER A 46 -2.60 14.09 -2.36
CA SER A 46 -2.51 13.38 -3.62
C SER A 46 -3.88 13.01 -4.17
N SER A 47 -4.12 13.29 -5.45
CA SER A 47 -5.30 12.87 -6.19
C SER A 47 -5.17 11.45 -6.75
N VAL A 48 -4.02 10.79 -6.54
CA VAL A 48 -3.77 9.45 -7.08
C VAL A 48 -4.73 8.46 -6.43
N GLN A 49 -5.46 7.72 -7.26
CA GLN A 49 -6.40 6.69 -6.84
C GLN A 49 -5.95 5.30 -7.27
N THR A 50 -5.17 5.21 -8.36
CA THR A 50 -4.64 3.96 -8.88
C THR A 50 -3.11 3.97 -8.79
N LEU A 51 -2.56 3.00 -8.09
CA LEU A 51 -1.13 2.81 -7.93
C LEU A 51 -0.73 1.42 -8.40
N ASN A 52 0.26 1.32 -9.28
CA ASN A 52 0.85 0.07 -9.69
C ASN A 52 2.34 0.08 -9.34
N ILE A 53 2.80 -0.88 -8.55
CA ILE A 53 4.18 -0.98 -8.11
C ILE A 53 4.69 -2.37 -8.45
N THR A 54 5.79 -2.45 -9.18
CA THR A 54 6.32 -3.73 -9.66
C THR A 54 7.75 -3.97 -9.22
N ARG A 55 8.07 -5.25 -8.96
CA ARG A 55 9.42 -5.77 -8.62
C ARG A 55 9.90 -5.26 -7.26
N ILE A 56 9.13 -5.58 -6.22
CA ILE A 56 9.47 -5.21 -4.85
C ILE A 56 9.75 -6.46 -4.04
N ASN A 57 10.74 -6.39 -3.15
CA ASN A 57 10.87 -7.33 -2.06
C ASN A 57 10.12 -6.77 -0.85
N LEU A 58 9.41 -7.60 -0.10
CA LEU A 58 8.73 -7.17 1.12
C LEU A 58 9.38 -7.79 2.36
N THR A 59 9.93 -6.95 3.22
CA THR A 59 10.66 -7.30 4.45
C THR A 59 10.05 -6.61 5.66
N GLU A 60 10.44 -7.02 6.87
CA GLU A 60 10.04 -6.39 8.12
C GLU A 60 10.39 -4.89 8.15
N ALA A 61 11.56 -4.54 7.60
CA ALA A 61 12.02 -3.16 7.53
C ALA A 61 11.08 -2.28 6.69
N HIS A 62 10.53 -2.81 5.59
CA HIS A 62 9.57 -2.08 4.76
C HIS A 62 8.25 -1.83 5.49
N VAL A 63 7.69 -2.84 6.16
CA VAL A 63 6.43 -2.69 6.91
C VAL A 63 6.63 -1.74 8.11
N SER A 64 7.79 -1.84 8.79
CA SER A 64 8.15 -0.94 9.89
C SER A 64 8.31 0.51 9.42
N ALA A 65 8.94 0.72 8.25
CA ALA A 65 9.04 2.03 7.60
C ALA A 65 7.66 2.64 7.34
N VAL A 66 6.72 1.88 6.73
CA VAL A 66 5.35 2.34 6.50
C VAL A 66 4.66 2.68 7.82
N THR A 67 4.78 1.81 8.83
CA THR A 67 4.18 2.03 10.16
C THR A 67 4.68 3.33 10.78
N HIS A 68 5.99 3.56 10.76
CA HIS A 68 6.61 4.76 11.31
C HIS A 68 6.09 6.04 10.63
N VAL A 69 6.02 6.05 9.30
CA VAL A 69 5.53 7.21 8.56
C VAL A 69 4.06 7.50 8.84
N LEU A 70 3.22 6.48 8.93
CA LEU A 70 1.79 6.69 9.21
C LEU A 70 1.53 7.16 10.64
N ALA A 71 2.36 6.74 11.60
CA ALA A 71 2.31 7.21 12.97
C ALA A 71 2.72 8.69 13.08
N ASN A 72 3.85 9.06 12.46
CA ASN A 72 4.45 10.39 12.62
C ASN A 72 4.06 11.40 11.53
N ASN A 73 3.40 10.96 10.45
CA ASN A 73 3.15 11.73 9.24
C ASN A 73 4.41 12.48 8.74
N TYR A 74 5.53 11.75 8.67
CA TYR A 74 6.84 12.28 8.24
C TYR A 74 7.62 11.23 7.44
N PRO A 75 8.31 11.58 6.34
CA PRO A 75 8.84 10.62 5.36
C PRO A 75 10.23 10.04 5.69
N THR A 76 10.86 10.39 6.81
CA THR A 76 12.19 9.88 7.18
C THR A 76 12.20 9.35 8.61
N ALA A 77 13.03 8.33 8.85
CA ALA A 77 13.21 7.76 10.18
C ALA A 77 14.20 8.65 10.93
N GLN A 78 13.80 9.10 12.12
CA GLN A 78 14.67 9.89 12.97
C GLN A 78 15.46 8.94 13.88
N ASN A 79 16.79 8.98 13.76
CA ASN A 79 17.68 8.16 14.59
C ASN A 79 17.62 8.67 16.04
N GLY A 80 16.91 7.97 16.91
CA GLY A 80 16.88 8.28 18.35
C GLY A 80 15.75 7.52 19.06
N ALA A 81 16.11 6.79 20.11
CA ALA A 81 15.23 5.83 20.78
C ALA A 81 14.12 6.45 21.65
N ASN A 82 13.95 7.77 21.70
CA ASN A 82 13.00 8.44 22.60
C ASN A 82 12.59 9.83 22.07
N HIS A 83 12.13 9.91 20.82
CA HIS A 83 11.58 11.18 20.33
C HIS A 83 10.18 11.39 20.89
N ALA A 84 10.01 12.44 21.68
CA ALA A 84 8.70 12.85 22.18
C ALA A 84 7.81 13.22 20.97
N PRO A 85 6.49 12.92 21.01
CA PRO A 85 5.53 13.32 19.97
C PRO A 85 5.57 14.82 19.61
N SER A 86 6.12 15.64 20.50
CA SER A 86 6.31 17.08 20.35
C SER A 86 7.34 17.51 19.30
N ALA A 87 8.11 16.59 18.71
CA ALA A 87 9.14 16.93 17.73
C ALA A 87 8.60 17.07 16.29
N PHE A 88 7.35 16.69 16.03
CA PHE A 88 6.72 16.83 14.73
C PHE A 88 5.69 17.95 14.72
N GLY A 89 5.55 18.62 13.58
CA GLY A 89 4.68 19.77 13.46
C GLY A 89 4.73 20.38 12.08
N TYR A 90 4.56 21.70 12.02
CA TYR A 90 4.62 22.48 10.81
C TYR A 90 5.49 23.72 11.02
N VAL A 91 6.07 24.22 9.94
CA VAL A 91 6.72 25.53 9.92
C VAL A 91 6.01 26.40 8.89
N ASP A 92 5.63 27.60 9.32
CA ASP A 92 5.19 28.66 8.42
C ASP A 92 6.42 29.26 7.73
N ILE A 93 6.51 29.09 6.42
CA ILE A 93 7.58 29.58 5.57
C ILE A 93 7.08 30.85 4.88
N ALA A 94 7.72 31.96 5.16
CA ALA A 94 7.46 33.21 4.46
C ALA A 94 8.10 33.21 3.06
N LYS A 95 7.53 33.99 2.15
CA LYS A 95 8.15 34.30 0.86
C LYS A 95 9.54 34.91 1.09
N GLY A 96 10.52 34.40 0.36
CA GLY A 96 11.91 34.82 0.44
C GLY A 96 12.76 34.00 1.42
N THR A 97 12.15 33.10 2.21
CA THR A 97 12.90 32.21 3.09
C THR A 97 13.78 31.25 2.28
N GLU A 98 15.04 31.14 2.71
CA GLU A 98 16.05 30.24 2.18
C GLU A 98 15.97 28.87 2.84
N LEU A 99 16.08 27.82 2.03
CA LEU A 99 16.06 26.43 2.44
C LEU A 99 17.27 25.70 1.85
N ARG A 100 17.86 24.80 2.63
CA ARG A 100 19.00 23.98 2.18
C ARG A 100 18.58 22.53 2.01
N PRO A 101 18.70 21.92 0.82
CA PRO A 101 18.35 20.51 0.64
C PRO A 101 19.18 19.58 1.53
N VAL A 102 18.54 18.57 2.12
CA VAL A 102 19.23 17.54 2.90
C VAL A 102 19.86 16.51 1.96
N GLY A 103 21.06 16.03 2.29
CA GLY A 103 21.77 14.99 1.53
C GLY A 103 22.68 15.52 0.42
N LEU A 104 22.73 16.84 0.22
CA LEU A 104 23.83 17.46 -0.48
C LEU A 104 25.00 17.66 0.52
N GLY A 105 26.24 17.42 0.09
CA GLY A 105 27.41 17.56 0.94
C GLY A 105 27.53 18.97 1.53
N SER A 106 28.29 19.11 2.62
CA SER A 106 28.50 20.38 3.34
C SER A 106 28.96 21.54 2.44
N ASP A 107 29.57 21.22 1.30
CA ASP A 107 30.17 22.18 0.37
C ASP A 107 29.21 22.61 -0.75
N SER A 108 27.93 22.21 -0.67
CA SER A 108 26.93 22.61 -1.65
C SER A 108 26.27 23.94 -1.28
N ASP A 109 26.47 24.96 -2.12
CA ASP A 109 25.84 26.28 -1.97
C ASP A 109 24.41 26.34 -2.55
N ILE A 110 23.79 25.19 -2.79
CA ILE A 110 22.44 25.13 -3.38
C ILE A 110 21.43 25.56 -2.33
N THR A 111 20.83 26.72 -2.58
CA THR A 111 19.79 27.30 -1.73
C THR A 111 18.49 27.41 -2.52
N LEU A 112 17.40 26.92 -1.94
CA LEU A 112 16.07 27.06 -2.50
C LEU A 112 15.38 28.25 -1.84
N VAL A 113 14.79 29.13 -2.63
CA VAL A 113 14.06 30.29 -2.10
C VAL A 113 12.58 30.11 -2.39
N PHE A 114 11.75 30.16 -1.35
CA PHE A 114 10.31 30.08 -1.51
C PHE A 114 9.74 31.37 -2.09
N GLN A 115 8.94 31.27 -3.15
CA GLN A 115 8.36 32.44 -3.82
C GLN A 115 7.00 32.87 -3.25
N ARG A 116 6.47 32.09 -2.30
CA ARG A 116 5.16 32.32 -1.66
C ARG A 116 5.19 31.82 -0.23
N ASP A 117 4.30 32.38 0.57
CA ASP A 117 4.05 31.87 1.91
C ASP A 117 3.44 30.47 1.83
N CYS A 118 3.90 29.56 2.69
CA CYS A 118 3.32 28.23 2.80
C CYS A 118 3.63 27.58 4.14
N GLU A 119 2.78 26.64 4.52
CA GLU A 119 3.00 25.79 5.69
C GLU A 119 3.61 24.46 5.21
N LEU A 120 4.74 24.07 5.79
CA LEU A 120 5.42 22.82 5.46
C LEU A 120 5.45 21.87 6.66
N ARG A 121 5.24 20.58 6.38
CA ARG A 121 5.40 19.53 7.38
C ARG A 121 6.85 19.51 7.88
N ALA A 122 7.05 19.47 9.18
CA ALA A 122 8.36 19.65 9.79
C ALA A 122 8.66 18.66 10.91
N TYR A 123 9.95 18.42 11.08
CA TYR A 123 10.57 17.80 12.25
C TYR A 123 11.55 18.80 12.87
N TYR A 124 11.42 19.01 14.17
CA TYR A 124 12.28 19.87 14.93
C TYR A 124 12.46 19.35 16.36
N ASP A 125 13.71 19.10 16.72
CA ASP A 125 14.13 18.77 18.07
C ASP A 125 15.04 19.88 18.62
N ASP A 126 14.51 20.61 19.60
CA ASP A 126 15.16 21.74 20.26
C ASP A 126 16.55 21.37 20.80
N TRP A 127 16.80 20.10 21.16
CA TRP A 127 18.05 19.65 21.78
C TRP A 127 19.15 19.29 20.79
N SER A 128 18.80 18.81 19.60
CA SER A 128 19.78 18.24 18.67
C SER A 128 19.98 19.05 17.39
N MET A 129 19.06 19.96 17.07
CA MET A 129 19.05 20.60 15.74
C MET A 129 19.47 22.07 15.71
N ASP A 130 19.98 22.62 16.83
CA ASP A 130 20.60 23.96 16.91
C ASP A 130 19.82 25.07 16.19
N GLY A 131 18.52 25.19 16.52
CA GLY A 131 17.64 26.18 15.91
C GLY A 131 17.31 25.95 14.43
N THR A 132 17.62 24.79 13.87
CA THR A 132 17.30 24.42 12.49
C THR A 132 16.25 23.31 12.45
N ALA A 133 15.15 23.50 11.72
CA ALA A 133 14.17 22.44 11.47
C ALA A 133 14.42 21.74 10.14
N GLU A 134 13.99 20.49 10.03
CA GLU A 134 13.85 19.79 8.76
C GLU A 134 12.39 19.89 8.29
N VAL A 135 12.19 20.34 7.05
CA VAL A 135 10.88 20.53 6.42
C VAL A 135 10.76 19.68 5.16
N VAL A 136 9.56 19.16 4.91
CA VAL A 136 9.24 18.42 3.68
C VAL A 136 8.79 19.40 2.61
N VAL A 137 9.64 19.60 1.61
CA VAL A 137 9.39 20.45 0.45
C VAL A 137 8.88 19.59 -0.72
N PRO A 138 7.64 19.83 -1.20
CA PRO A 138 7.13 19.13 -2.37
C PRO A 138 8.04 19.31 -3.59
N GLY A 139 8.40 18.21 -4.25
CA GLY A 139 9.35 18.23 -5.38
C GLY A 139 10.82 18.07 -4.97
N TYR A 140 11.21 18.64 -3.84
CA TYR A 140 12.62 18.76 -3.43
C TYR A 140 13.02 17.83 -2.28
N GLY A 141 12.06 17.24 -1.56
CA GLY A 141 12.36 16.27 -0.48
C GLY A 141 12.52 16.98 0.86
N CYS A 142 13.41 16.51 1.72
CA CYS A 142 13.67 17.16 3.01
C CYS A 142 14.65 18.33 2.82
N CYS A 143 14.37 19.47 3.43
CA CYS A 143 15.25 20.65 3.45
C CYS A 143 15.39 21.17 4.88
N LYS A 144 16.51 21.83 5.17
CA LYS A 144 16.75 22.53 6.44
C LYS A 144 16.32 23.99 6.34
N VAL A 145 15.70 24.48 7.41
CA VAL A 145 15.31 25.88 7.58
C VAL A 145 15.72 26.36 8.96
N THR A 146 16.28 27.56 9.06
CA THR A 146 16.57 28.18 10.36
C THR A 146 15.27 28.69 10.97
N ILE A 147 15.00 28.29 12.21
CA ILE A 147 13.90 28.81 13.02
C ILE A 147 14.33 30.15 13.61
N SER A 148 13.45 31.13 13.49
CA SER A 148 13.60 32.44 14.09
C SER A 148 12.23 32.88 14.61
N GLU A 149 12.17 33.38 15.85
CA GLU A 149 10.89 33.72 16.50
C GLU A 149 10.06 34.75 15.72
N GLU A 150 10.71 35.53 14.85
CA GLU A 150 10.09 36.61 14.08
C GLU A 150 9.64 36.21 12.66
N VAL A 151 10.26 35.21 12.02
CA VAL A 151 10.07 34.92 10.59
C VAL A 151 9.64 33.48 10.31
N THR A 152 10.13 32.51 11.07
CA THR A 152 9.95 31.07 10.79
C THR A 152 9.60 30.35 12.09
N LYS A 153 8.31 30.27 12.39
CA LYS A 153 7.82 29.67 13.64
C LYS A 153 7.47 28.20 13.44
N PHE A 154 7.97 27.35 14.34
CA PHE A 154 7.56 25.95 14.43
C PHE A 154 6.29 25.83 15.29
N VAL A 155 5.29 25.14 14.74
CA VAL A 155 4.02 24.84 15.40
C VAL A 155 3.93 23.32 15.58
N ARG A 156 4.00 22.88 16.84
CA ARG A 156 3.94 21.45 17.20
C ARG A 156 2.58 20.85 16.86
N ASP A 157 2.57 19.57 16.52
CA ASP A 157 1.34 18.81 16.37
C ASP A 157 0.50 18.87 17.65
N SER A 158 -0.73 19.35 17.52
CA SER A 158 -1.70 19.24 18.61
C SER A 158 -2.39 17.88 18.56
N PRO A 159 -2.35 17.07 19.63
CA PRO A 159 -3.07 15.79 19.68
C PRO A 159 -4.59 15.97 19.56
N LEU A 160 -5.12 17.19 19.80
CA LEU A 160 -6.55 17.51 19.77
C LEU A 160 -7.07 17.91 18.37
N LEU A 161 -6.17 18.24 17.42
CA LEU A 161 -6.54 18.76 16.09
C LEU A 161 -6.27 17.78 14.93
N GLN A 162 -6.03 16.50 15.20
CA GLN A 162 -5.76 15.47 14.19
C GLN A 162 -6.97 15.12 13.29
N THR A 163 -7.94 16.01 13.14
CA THR A 163 -9.04 15.92 12.19
C THR A 163 -8.67 16.55 10.85
N VAL A 164 -7.49 16.23 10.30
CA VAL A 164 -7.27 16.46 8.87
C VAL A 164 -7.88 15.28 8.13
N VAL A 165 -9.06 15.53 7.57
CA VAL A 165 -9.78 14.60 6.70
C VAL A 165 -8.87 14.29 5.50
N SER A 166 -8.30 13.07 5.42
CA SER A 166 -7.64 12.60 4.19
C SER A 166 -8.64 12.67 3.04
N ARG A 167 -8.50 13.71 2.20
CA ARG A 167 -9.40 14.00 1.06
C ARG A 167 -9.22 13.01 -0.09
N GLY A 168 -8.07 12.32 -0.13
CA GLY A 168 -7.69 11.33 -1.13
C GLY A 168 -7.18 10.04 -0.49
N GLY A 169 -7.00 9.01 -1.31
CA GLY A 169 -6.44 7.73 -0.90
C GLY A 169 -6.48 6.73 -2.04
N ILE A 170 -5.51 5.83 -2.06
CA ILE A 170 -5.44 4.76 -3.06
C ILE A 170 -6.72 3.91 -2.96
N ARG A 171 -7.38 3.72 -4.10
CA ARG A 171 -8.57 2.87 -4.26
C ARG A 171 -8.27 1.62 -5.07
N SER A 172 -7.28 1.68 -5.95
CA SER A 172 -6.81 0.56 -6.74
C SER A 172 -5.31 0.39 -6.56
N LEU A 173 -4.88 -0.76 -6.05
CA LEU A 173 -3.48 -1.10 -5.89
C LEU A 173 -3.13 -2.36 -6.67
N SER A 174 -2.04 -2.30 -7.43
CA SER A 174 -1.41 -3.46 -8.05
C SER A 174 0.01 -3.58 -7.50
N LEU A 175 0.33 -4.69 -6.86
CA LEU A 175 1.68 -5.00 -6.36
C LEU A 175 2.21 -6.25 -7.06
N THR A 176 3.41 -6.16 -7.62
CA THR A 176 4.18 -7.33 -8.07
C THR A 176 5.37 -7.53 -7.14
N LEU A 177 5.30 -8.55 -6.31
CA LEU A 177 6.33 -8.95 -5.37
C LEU A 177 7.28 -9.96 -6.02
N THR A 178 8.58 -9.78 -5.84
CA THR A 178 9.64 -10.68 -6.32
C THR A 178 10.20 -11.56 -5.22
N ASP A 179 10.18 -11.08 -3.98
CA ASP A 179 10.58 -11.82 -2.81
C ASP A 179 9.78 -11.35 -1.58
N LEU A 180 9.65 -12.22 -0.59
CA LEU A 180 8.87 -11.99 0.61
C LEU A 180 9.59 -12.64 1.79
N GLU A 181 9.95 -11.87 2.81
CA GLU A 181 10.58 -12.43 4.00
C GLU A 181 9.62 -13.38 4.73
N SER A 182 8.36 -12.95 4.92
CA SER A 182 7.29 -13.72 5.54
C SER A 182 5.91 -13.39 4.97
N ASP A 183 5.08 -14.41 4.78
CA ASP A 183 3.70 -14.35 4.26
C ASP A 183 2.85 -13.34 5.06
N GLN A 184 3.09 -13.24 6.37
CA GLN A 184 2.36 -12.35 7.28
C GLN A 184 2.60 -10.86 6.99
N LEU A 185 3.73 -10.50 6.36
CA LEU A 185 4.05 -9.10 6.07
C LEU A 185 3.06 -8.47 5.10
N VAL A 186 2.50 -9.26 4.19
CA VAL A 186 1.49 -8.79 3.23
C VAL A 186 0.25 -8.32 3.98
N LEU A 187 -0.26 -9.15 4.89
CA LEU A 187 -1.43 -8.81 5.71
C LEU A 187 -1.14 -7.63 6.64
N ARG A 188 0.05 -7.58 7.25
CA ARG A 188 0.46 -6.44 8.07
C ARG A 188 0.52 -5.14 7.27
N LEU A 189 1.05 -5.17 6.06
CA LEU A 189 1.04 -4.02 5.17
C LEU A 189 -0.41 -3.59 4.86
N PHE A 190 -1.28 -4.51 4.48
CA PHE A 190 -2.67 -4.17 4.16
C PHE A 190 -3.48 -3.70 5.36
N ASN A 191 -3.17 -4.11 6.58
CA ASN A 191 -3.77 -3.53 7.78
C ASN A 191 -3.47 -2.02 7.92
N LEU A 192 -2.33 -1.56 7.39
CA LEU A 192 -1.93 -0.16 7.40
C LEU A 192 -2.58 0.63 6.25
N ILE A 193 -2.61 0.06 5.03
CA ILE A 193 -2.95 0.81 3.80
C ILE A 193 -4.25 0.38 3.11
N GLY A 194 -4.88 -0.71 3.57
CA GLY A 194 -5.92 -1.45 2.85
C GLY A 194 -7.34 -0.95 3.04
N ARG A 195 -7.61 -0.17 4.10
CA ARG A 195 -9.00 0.18 4.51
C ARG A 195 -9.88 0.76 3.42
N LYS A 196 -9.31 1.60 2.55
CA LYS A 196 -10.02 2.31 1.47
C LYS A 196 -9.89 1.63 0.11
N LEU A 197 -9.16 0.51 0.01
CA LEU A 197 -8.95 -0.20 -1.25
C LEU A 197 -10.25 -0.84 -1.72
N GLN A 198 -10.55 -0.65 -3.00
CA GLN A 198 -11.69 -1.24 -3.71
C GLN A 198 -11.22 -2.27 -4.74
N THR A 199 -10.01 -2.11 -5.27
CA THR A 199 -9.39 -3.04 -6.21
C THR A 199 -7.98 -3.38 -5.74
N LEU A 200 -7.67 -4.67 -5.68
CA LEU A 200 -6.34 -5.16 -5.33
C LEU A 200 -5.92 -6.22 -6.35
N SER A 201 -4.71 -6.08 -6.88
CA SER A 201 -4.05 -7.12 -7.68
C SER A 201 -2.69 -7.43 -7.06
N LEU A 202 -2.49 -8.68 -6.66
CA LEU A 202 -1.24 -9.19 -6.12
C LEU A 202 -0.66 -10.22 -7.09
N PHE A 203 0.58 -9.99 -7.48
CA PHE A 203 1.36 -10.88 -8.31
C PHE A 203 2.60 -11.30 -7.54
N PHE A 204 2.83 -12.59 -7.39
CA PHE A 204 4.05 -13.11 -6.79
C PHE A 204 4.90 -13.77 -7.86
N ARG A 205 6.06 -13.18 -8.18
CA ARG A 205 7.00 -13.71 -9.17
C ARG A 205 8.27 -14.16 -8.47
N CYS A 206 8.23 -15.32 -7.83
CA CYS A 206 9.43 -15.91 -7.24
C CYS A 206 10.28 -16.63 -8.29
N VAL A 207 11.59 -16.62 -8.08
CA VAL A 207 12.57 -17.39 -8.89
C VAL A 207 12.74 -18.82 -8.33
N VAL A 208 12.33 -19.04 -7.09
CA VAL A 208 12.43 -20.32 -6.35
C VAL A 208 11.02 -20.86 -6.13
N ASP A 209 10.85 -22.18 -6.07
CA ASP A 209 9.57 -22.87 -5.81
C ASP A 209 9.05 -22.68 -4.37
N ARG A 210 8.98 -21.43 -3.91
CA ARG A 210 8.35 -21.07 -2.64
C ARG A 210 6.86 -20.91 -2.86
N GLN A 211 6.10 -21.70 -2.13
CA GLN A 211 4.66 -21.50 -1.99
C GLN A 211 4.41 -20.38 -0.96
N VAL A 212 3.54 -19.45 -1.31
CA VAL A 212 3.10 -18.37 -0.43
C VAL A 212 1.58 -18.45 -0.31
N SER A 213 1.09 -18.37 0.92
CA SER A 213 -0.35 -18.46 1.20
C SER A 213 -0.90 -17.12 1.67
N LEU A 214 -2.15 -16.85 1.28
CA LEU A 214 -2.90 -15.69 1.73
C LEU A 214 -4.21 -16.13 2.40
N ASP A 215 -4.37 -15.76 3.67
CA ASP A 215 -5.62 -15.94 4.38
C ASP A 215 -6.62 -14.83 4.02
N LEU A 216 -7.74 -15.20 3.40
CA LEU A 216 -8.76 -14.23 3.02
C LEU A 216 -9.59 -13.72 4.21
N ASN A 217 -9.58 -14.39 5.36
CA ASN A 217 -10.22 -13.88 6.58
C ASN A 217 -9.50 -12.64 7.10
N ALA A 218 -8.17 -12.76 7.21
CA ALA A 218 -7.32 -11.63 7.55
C ALA A 218 -7.37 -10.53 6.48
N MET A 219 -7.41 -10.90 5.19
CA MET A 219 -7.53 -9.92 4.11
C MET A 219 -8.87 -9.16 4.14
N ALA A 220 -9.98 -9.84 4.45
CA ALA A 220 -11.30 -9.21 4.58
C ALA A 220 -11.30 -8.16 5.72
N SER A 221 -10.58 -8.44 6.80
CA SER A 221 -10.40 -7.52 7.93
C SER A 221 -9.52 -6.31 7.55
N ALA A 222 -8.45 -6.55 6.80
CA ALA A 222 -7.51 -5.51 6.37
C ALA A 222 -8.09 -4.59 5.27
N CYS A 223 -8.88 -5.14 4.35
CA CYS A 223 -9.45 -4.47 3.19
C CYS A 223 -10.98 -4.64 3.13
N PRO A 224 -11.75 -4.05 4.05
CA PRO A 224 -13.20 -4.26 4.15
C PRO A 224 -13.99 -3.67 2.96
N GLU A 225 -13.49 -2.61 2.31
CA GLU A 225 -14.13 -1.97 1.15
C GLU A 225 -13.82 -2.66 -0.19
N LEU A 226 -13.06 -3.77 -0.17
CA LEU A 226 -12.58 -4.42 -1.39
C LEU A 226 -13.74 -5.02 -2.19
N LYS A 227 -13.78 -4.67 -3.48
CA LYS A 227 -14.78 -5.15 -4.45
C LYS A 227 -14.18 -6.10 -5.47
N GLU A 228 -12.90 -5.93 -5.77
CA GLU A 228 -12.18 -6.74 -6.75
C GLU A 228 -10.82 -7.17 -6.18
N LEU A 229 -10.59 -8.49 -6.18
CA LEU A 229 -9.35 -9.11 -5.77
C LEU A 229 -8.82 -10.00 -6.89
N ARG A 230 -7.56 -9.76 -7.29
CA ARG A 230 -6.83 -10.60 -8.24
C ARG A 230 -5.56 -11.11 -7.59
N LEU A 231 -5.39 -12.42 -7.58
CA LEU A 231 -4.25 -13.12 -7.02
C LEU A 231 -3.61 -13.95 -8.13
N HIS A 232 -2.31 -13.73 -8.34
CA HIS A 232 -1.50 -14.45 -9.31
C HIS A 232 -0.31 -15.08 -8.58
N ASP A 233 -0.24 -16.42 -8.65
CA ASP A 233 0.77 -17.26 -8.00
C ASP A 233 0.71 -17.22 -6.45
N TRP A 234 -0.51 -17.15 -5.91
CA TRP A 234 -0.78 -17.27 -4.46
C TRP A 234 -1.62 -18.49 -4.16
N ASN A 235 -1.26 -19.21 -3.10
CA ASN A 235 -2.18 -20.11 -2.44
C ASN A 235 -3.17 -19.30 -1.60
N VAL A 236 -4.37 -19.83 -1.43
CA VAL A 236 -5.46 -19.16 -0.75
C VAL A 236 -6.04 -20.10 0.30
N THR A 237 -6.23 -19.57 1.50
CA THR A 237 -6.92 -20.27 2.58
C THR A 237 -8.09 -19.45 3.09
N MET A 238 -9.18 -20.13 3.43
CA MET A 238 -10.37 -19.52 4.00
C MET A 238 -10.89 -20.45 5.10
N GLN A 239 -10.98 -19.95 6.34
CA GLN A 239 -11.66 -20.65 7.43
C GLN A 239 -13.10 -20.15 7.59
N ASN A 240 -14.00 -21.07 7.91
CA ASN A 240 -15.38 -20.72 8.17
C ASN A 240 -15.56 -20.01 9.52
N GLY A 241 -16.46 -19.02 9.57
CA GLY A 241 -16.97 -18.46 10.82
C GLY A 241 -16.46 -17.07 11.20
N THR A 242 -15.58 -16.44 10.41
CA THR A 242 -15.16 -15.07 10.72
C THR A 242 -16.20 -14.04 10.24
N GLU A 243 -16.53 -13.07 11.11
CA GLU A 243 -17.49 -12.02 10.78
C GLU A 243 -17.01 -11.15 9.62
N ALA A 244 -15.72 -10.83 9.57
CA ALA A 244 -15.12 -10.04 8.50
C ALA A 244 -15.33 -10.68 7.12
N LEU A 245 -15.12 -12.00 7.00
CA LEU A 245 -15.35 -12.71 5.74
C LEU A 245 -16.85 -12.78 5.40
N ARG A 246 -17.73 -12.96 6.40
CA ARG A 246 -19.19 -12.98 6.21
C ARG A 246 -19.74 -11.70 5.60
N VAL A 247 -19.25 -10.53 6.02
CA VAL A 247 -19.74 -9.24 5.51
C VAL A 247 -18.96 -8.71 4.30
N TRP A 248 -17.91 -9.43 3.87
CA TRP A 248 -16.99 -8.94 2.85
C TRP A 248 -17.66 -8.77 1.49
N GLY A 249 -17.58 -7.56 0.93
CA GLY A 249 -18.33 -7.14 -0.26
C GLY A 249 -17.64 -7.40 -1.60
N VAL A 250 -16.82 -8.45 -1.70
CA VAL A 250 -16.09 -8.78 -2.93
C VAL A 250 -17.05 -9.25 -4.02
N LYS A 251 -16.99 -8.58 -5.17
CA LYS A 251 -17.81 -8.85 -6.35
C LYS A 251 -17.04 -9.56 -7.45
N LYS A 252 -15.71 -9.43 -7.45
CA LYS A 252 -14.84 -10.07 -8.43
C LYS A 252 -13.65 -10.71 -7.73
N LEU A 253 -13.51 -12.02 -7.89
CA LEU A 253 -12.40 -12.79 -7.36
C LEU A 253 -11.72 -13.54 -8.49
N SER A 254 -10.42 -13.29 -8.69
CA SER A 254 -9.60 -13.99 -9.66
C SER A 254 -8.41 -14.59 -8.94
N ILE A 255 -8.28 -15.91 -8.95
CA ILE A 255 -7.16 -16.65 -8.39
C ILE A 255 -6.55 -17.46 -9.55
N SER A 256 -5.28 -17.24 -9.81
CA SER A 256 -4.58 -17.94 -10.89
C SER A 256 -3.15 -18.25 -10.50
N GLY A 257 -2.58 -19.33 -11.05
CA GLY A 257 -1.17 -19.67 -10.77
C GLY A 257 -0.91 -20.25 -9.38
N GLY A 258 -1.86 -20.13 -8.45
CA GLY A 258 -1.86 -20.80 -7.16
C GLY A 258 -1.97 -22.31 -7.30
N GLN A 259 -1.44 -23.01 -6.30
CA GLN A 259 -1.47 -24.47 -6.21
C GLN A 259 -2.63 -24.97 -5.36
N MET A 260 -3.11 -24.15 -4.43
CA MET A 260 -4.14 -24.52 -3.46
C MET A 260 -5.13 -23.37 -3.24
N VAL A 261 -6.42 -23.70 -3.22
CA VAL A 261 -7.52 -22.80 -2.85
C VAL A 261 -8.42 -23.56 -1.90
N ASP A 262 -8.26 -23.31 -0.61
CA ASP A 262 -8.93 -24.03 0.47
C ASP A 262 -10.05 -23.18 1.09
N GLY A 263 -11.20 -23.80 1.37
CA GLY A 263 -12.36 -23.16 2.02
C GLY A 263 -13.27 -22.30 1.13
N LEU A 264 -12.95 -22.16 -0.16
CA LEU A 264 -13.73 -21.32 -1.08
C LEU A 264 -15.10 -21.93 -1.39
N GLU A 265 -15.18 -23.26 -1.53
CA GLU A 265 -16.42 -23.96 -1.84
C GLU A 265 -17.44 -23.78 -0.71
N GLU A 266 -17.02 -24.01 0.52
CA GLU A 266 -17.87 -23.89 1.72
C GLU A 266 -18.36 -22.46 1.91
N CYS A 267 -17.51 -21.47 1.60
CA CYS A 267 -17.87 -20.05 1.65
C CYS A 267 -18.93 -19.69 0.60
N LEU A 268 -18.87 -20.29 -0.59
CA LEU A 268 -19.84 -20.05 -1.67
C LEU A 268 -21.15 -20.82 -1.48
N GLN A 269 -21.12 -21.99 -0.85
CA GLN A 269 -22.32 -22.76 -0.49
C GLN A 269 -23.09 -22.15 0.67
N ASN A 270 -22.41 -21.46 1.59
CA ASN A 270 -23.07 -20.89 2.75
C ASN A 270 -23.71 -19.51 2.41
N PRO A 271 -25.05 -19.40 2.48
CA PRO A 271 -25.76 -18.18 2.13
C PRO A 271 -25.58 -17.05 3.14
N ASP A 272 -24.99 -17.27 4.31
CA ASP A 272 -24.70 -16.22 5.29
C ASP A 272 -23.58 -15.29 4.80
N TYR A 273 -22.63 -15.82 4.02
CA TYR A 273 -21.56 -15.02 3.44
C TYR A 273 -22.11 -14.10 2.34
N ARG A 274 -21.78 -12.82 2.43
CA ARG A 274 -22.13 -11.84 1.41
C ARG A 274 -21.51 -12.19 0.05
N MET A 275 -20.31 -12.77 0.04
CA MET A 275 -19.64 -13.18 -1.18
C MET A 275 -20.45 -14.23 -1.96
N SER A 276 -21.10 -15.21 -1.30
CA SER A 276 -21.93 -16.18 -2.03
C SER A 276 -23.03 -15.47 -2.82
N ARG A 277 -23.70 -14.49 -2.20
CA ARG A 277 -24.83 -13.77 -2.81
C ARG A 277 -24.45 -12.69 -3.82
N GLU A 278 -23.33 -11.99 -3.62
CA GLU A 278 -22.97 -10.79 -4.39
C GLU A 278 -21.80 -10.98 -5.37
N LEU A 279 -21.09 -12.12 -5.33
CA LEU A 279 -19.99 -12.38 -6.25
C LEU A 279 -20.51 -12.43 -7.69
N VAL A 280 -20.05 -11.49 -8.53
CA VAL A 280 -20.43 -11.35 -9.93
C VAL A 280 -19.52 -12.18 -10.83
N GLU A 281 -18.23 -12.21 -10.52
CA GLU A 281 -17.20 -12.86 -11.34
C GLU A 281 -16.26 -13.68 -10.45
N LEU A 282 -16.15 -14.98 -10.73
CA LEU A 282 -15.19 -15.88 -10.12
C LEU A 282 -14.30 -16.48 -11.21
N LYS A 283 -12.99 -16.33 -11.09
CA LYS A 283 -12.03 -17.01 -11.97
C LYS A 283 -11.05 -17.76 -11.10
N VAL A 284 -11.02 -19.07 -11.25
CA VAL A 284 -10.02 -19.92 -10.61
C VAL A 284 -9.33 -20.71 -11.72
N SER A 285 -8.02 -20.56 -11.86
CA SER A 285 -7.25 -21.27 -12.88
C SER A 285 -5.94 -21.80 -12.32
N PRO A 286 -5.62 -23.09 -12.50
CA PRO A 286 -4.37 -23.64 -12.00
C PRO A 286 -3.18 -23.04 -12.74
N ASN A 287 -1.99 -23.14 -12.14
CA ASN A 287 -0.77 -22.73 -12.81
C ASN A 287 -0.52 -23.54 -14.08
N ARG A 288 -0.29 -22.86 -15.21
CA ARG A 288 -0.03 -23.50 -16.51
C ARG A 288 1.46 -23.53 -16.88
N ILE A 289 2.37 -22.96 -16.08
CA ILE A 289 3.78 -22.70 -16.47
C ILE A 289 4.70 -22.72 -15.21
N PHE A 290 5.86 -23.38 -15.07
CA PHE A 290 6.65 -24.36 -15.83
C PHE A 290 7.83 -24.87 -14.94
N ARG A 291 8.47 -25.98 -15.38
CA ARG A 291 9.76 -26.58 -14.98
C ARG A 291 9.70 -27.64 -13.88
N HIS A 292 9.55 -28.89 -14.33
CA HIS A 292 9.85 -30.14 -13.62
C HIS A 292 8.69 -30.67 -12.76
N HIS A 293 7.86 -31.51 -13.40
CA HIS A 293 7.11 -32.60 -12.77
C HIS A 293 6.04 -32.23 -11.73
N ARG A 294 4.91 -31.66 -12.20
CA ARG A 294 3.52 -32.14 -11.96
C ARG A 294 2.53 -31.10 -12.50
N LEU A 295 1.57 -31.54 -13.32
CA LEU A 295 0.39 -30.75 -13.63
C LEU A 295 -0.43 -30.65 -12.33
N ILE A 296 -0.58 -29.44 -11.79
CA ILE A 296 -1.53 -29.22 -10.70
C ILE A 296 -2.88 -29.05 -11.38
N ILE A 297 -3.66 -30.13 -11.32
CA ILE A 297 -5.02 -30.18 -11.83
C ILE A 297 -5.89 -30.10 -10.57
N PHE A 298 -6.74 -29.08 -10.47
CA PHE A 298 -7.79 -29.10 -9.45
C PHE A 298 -8.61 -30.36 -9.64
N GLU A 299 -8.96 -31.03 -8.54
CA GLU A 299 -9.76 -32.25 -8.63
C GLU A 299 -11.05 -31.97 -9.43
N PRO A 300 -11.45 -32.85 -10.36
CA PRO A 300 -12.62 -32.63 -11.20
C PRO A 300 -13.90 -32.35 -10.39
N GLU A 301 -14.01 -32.94 -9.20
CA GLU A 301 -15.11 -32.72 -8.26
C GLU A 301 -15.14 -31.28 -7.74
N TYR A 302 -14.00 -30.74 -7.32
CA TYR A 302 -13.85 -29.35 -6.91
C TYR A 302 -14.21 -28.37 -8.04
N VAL A 303 -13.73 -28.63 -9.26
CA VAL A 303 -14.09 -27.81 -10.43
C VAL A 303 -15.58 -27.89 -10.71
N THR A 304 -16.18 -29.08 -10.59
CA THR A 304 -17.61 -29.29 -10.82
C THR A 304 -18.45 -28.55 -9.79
N SER A 305 -18.07 -28.60 -8.51
CA SER A 305 -18.73 -27.87 -7.42
C SER A 305 -18.72 -26.37 -7.65
N LEU A 306 -17.55 -25.79 -7.98
CA LEU A 306 -17.46 -24.36 -8.34
C LEU A 306 -18.33 -23.99 -9.54
N MET A 307 -18.48 -24.90 -10.51
CA MET A 307 -19.32 -24.68 -11.69
C MET A 307 -20.83 -24.79 -11.41
N GLN A 308 -21.25 -25.49 -10.37
CA GLN A 308 -22.68 -25.55 -9.97
C GLN A 308 -23.18 -24.17 -9.51
N HIS A 309 -22.33 -23.40 -8.83
CA HIS A 309 -22.63 -22.03 -8.41
C HIS A 309 -22.86 -21.03 -9.55
N ASN A 310 -22.55 -21.37 -10.80
CA ASN A 310 -22.92 -20.52 -11.95
C ASN A 310 -24.43 -20.38 -12.15
N LYS A 311 -25.22 -21.33 -11.63
CA LYS A 311 -26.66 -21.42 -11.91
C LYS A 311 -27.52 -20.84 -10.78
N GLU A 312 -26.98 -20.64 -9.57
CA GLU A 312 -27.79 -20.38 -8.36
C GLU A 312 -27.90 -18.91 -7.95
N PHE A 313 -27.15 -17.97 -8.55
CA PHE A 313 -27.22 -16.55 -8.18
C PHE A 313 -27.91 -15.70 -9.26
N LEU A 314 -28.98 -15.00 -8.87
CA LEU A 314 -29.98 -14.29 -9.67
C LEU A 314 -29.47 -13.46 -10.87
N PRO A 315 -30.30 -13.28 -11.93
CA PRO A 315 -29.88 -12.84 -13.26
C PRO A 315 -29.69 -11.32 -13.33
N VAL A 316 -28.51 -10.83 -12.95
CA VAL A 316 -28.05 -9.51 -13.40
C VAL A 316 -26.68 -9.70 -14.06
N ALA A 317 -26.74 -10.02 -15.35
CA ALA A 317 -25.64 -9.97 -16.32
C ALA A 317 -24.29 -10.55 -15.84
N LYS A 318 -24.23 -11.82 -15.43
CA LYS A 318 -22.95 -12.53 -15.39
C LYS A 318 -22.56 -12.96 -16.81
N LYS A 319 -21.40 -12.48 -17.29
CA LYS A 319 -20.71 -13.15 -18.39
C LYS A 319 -20.43 -14.59 -17.93
N LYS A 320 -20.91 -15.57 -18.69
CA LYS A 320 -20.63 -17.00 -18.46
C LYS A 320 -19.14 -17.19 -18.15
N LEU A 321 -18.82 -18.00 -17.13
CA LEU A 321 -17.44 -18.38 -16.88
C LEU A 321 -16.82 -18.93 -18.17
N PRO A 322 -15.59 -18.55 -18.52
CA PRO A 322 -14.95 -19.06 -19.71
C PRO A 322 -14.80 -20.59 -19.59
N GLN A 323 -15.42 -21.31 -20.53
CA GLN A 323 -15.45 -22.78 -20.58
C GLN A 323 -14.11 -23.42 -21.02
N SER A 324 -13.01 -22.68 -21.04
CA SER A 324 -11.76 -23.16 -21.64
C SER A 324 -10.85 -23.85 -20.62
N SER A 325 -11.12 -25.12 -20.38
CA SER A 325 -10.08 -26.11 -20.09
C SER A 325 -9.47 -26.55 -21.42
N ARG A 326 -8.30 -25.99 -21.77
CA ARG A 326 -7.40 -26.49 -22.81
C ARG A 326 -5.98 -26.29 -22.31
#